data_AF-A0A0R3S9R7-F1
#
_entry.id   AF-A0A0R3S9R7-F1
#
_cell.length_a   1.000
_cell.length_b   1.000
_cell.length_c   1.000
_cell.angle_alpha   90.00
_cell.angle_beta   90.00
_cell.angle_gamma   90.00
#
_symmetry.space_group_name_H-M   'P 1'
#
loop_
_entity.id
_entity.type
_entity.pdbx_description
1 polymer ?
#
loop_
_entity_poly.entity_id
_entity_poly.type
_entity_poly.pdbx_seq_one_letter_code
_entity_poly.pdbx_strand_id
1 'polypeptide(L)'
;MTGSNSGSDDSSESRKRHSDDQCETGCSSKRPNCGASTVHLKVLIPSIAAGAVIGKDGEAIERIQKESGAKVKMSKRNDFYPGVF
;
A
#
# COMPACT_ATOMS: atom_id res chain seq x y z
N MET A 1 49.89 34.10 -7.70
CA MET A 1 48.93 35.04 -7.09
C MET A 1 47.86 35.36 -8.14
N THR A 2 46.62 34.97 -7.81
CA THR A 2 45.31 35.32 -8.41
C THR A 2 45.18 35.35 -9.95
N GLY A 3 44.58 34.30 -10.50
CA GLY A 3 43.88 34.38 -11.79
C GLY A 3 42.56 35.13 -11.60
N SER A 4 42.32 36.09 -12.47
CA SER A 4 41.12 36.92 -12.50
C SER A 4 40.13 36.36 -13.52
N ASN A 5 38.95 35.91 -13.09
CA ASN A 5 37.82 35.71 -13.98
C ASN A 5 36.59 36.35 -13.34
N SER A 6 36.27 37.54 -13.84
CA SER A 6 35.14 38.39 -13.52
C SER A 6 34.01 38.17 -14.52
N GLY A 7 32.83 37.72 -14.05
CA GLY A 7 31.51 37.89 -14.69
C GLY A 7 31.30 37.26 -16.08
N SER A 8 30.10 37.02 -16.58
CA SER A 8 28.77 37.40 -16.11
C SER A 8 27.68 36.72 -16.98
N ASP A 9 26.46 36.77 -16.43
CA ASP A 9 25.15 36.86 -17.08
C ASP A 9 24.38 35.62 -17.59
N ASP A 10 23.14 35.61 -17.08
CA ASP A 10 21.96 34.77 -17.32
C ASP A 10 21.35 35.02 -18.71
N SER A 11 20.81 33.97 -19.34
CA SER A 11 19.70 34.10 -20.27
C SER A 11 18.90 32.81 -20.34
N SER A 12 17.74 32.88 -19.70
CA SER A 12 16.60 31.97 -19.78
C SER A 12 16.03 31.89 -21.21
N GLU A 13 15.57 30.69 -21.64
CA GLU A 13 14.28 30.45 -22.32
C GLU A 13 14.21 29.09 -23.11
N SER A 14 13.18 28.30 -22.75
CA SER A 14 12.42 27.35 -23.59
C SER A 14 13.03 26.03 -24.09
N ARG A 15 12.54 24.90 -23.53
CA ARG A 15 11.61 23.96 -24.23
C ARG A 15 11.19 22.75 -23.37
N LYS A 16 9.96 22.83 -22.83
CA LYS A 16 8.88 21.81 -22.77
C LYS A 16 9.25 20.29 -22.73
N ARG A 17 8.61 19.58 -21.79
CA ARG A 17 8.35 18.10 -21.68
C ARG A 17 9.50 17.33 -20.96
N HIS A 18 9.26 16.42 -20.02
CA HIS A 18 8.12 15.57 -19.74
C HIS A 18 7.88 15.51 -18.22
N SER A 19 6.62 15.61 -17.79
CA SER A 19 6.23 15.13 -16.47
C SER A 19 6.28 13.60 -16.55
N ASP A 20 7.40 13.00 -16.18
CA ASP A 20 7.41 11.55 -15.94
C ASP A 20 6.68 11.33 -14.62
N ASP A 21 5.36 11.14 -14.74
CA ASP A 21 4.48 10.58 -13.73
C ASP A 21 4.92 9.12 -13.50
N GLN A 22 6.06 8.93 -12.83
CA GLN A 22 6.48 7.64 -12.32
C GLN A 22 5.81 7.44 -10.96
N CYS A 23 4.50 7.16 -10.99
CA CYS A 23 3.77 6.57 -9.87
C CYS A 23 3.98 5.05 -9.85
N GLU A 24 5.24 4.63 -9.65
CA GLU A 24 5.60 3.22 -9.44
C GLU A 24 6.33 3.10 -8.11
N THR A 25 5.68 3.51 -7.02
CA THR A 25 6.05 3.04 -5.69
C THR A 25 4.81 3.12 -4.81
N GLY A 26 4.41 1.98 -4.27
CA GLY A 26 3.32 1.89 -3.31
C GLY A 26 3.40 3.04 -2.31
N CYS A 27 2.29 3.76 -2.21
CA CYS A 27 2.12 4.92 -1.35
C CYS A 27 2.34 4.53 0.12
N SER A 28 3.59 4.45 0.56
CA SER A 28 3.93 4.40 1.98
C SER A 28 4.02 5.84 2.47
N SER A 29 2.82 6.41 2.60
CA SER A 29 2.57 7.76 3.11
C SER A 29 3.23 7.95 4.47
N LYS A 30 4.44 8.53 4.49
CA LYS A 30 4.93 9.32 5.64
C LYS A 30 4.51 10.79 5.48
N ARG A 31 3.21 11.02 5.26
CA ARG A 31 2.58 12.34 5.43
C ARG A 31 2.05 12.42 6.87
N PRO A 32 2.39 13.44 7.66
CA PRO A 32 1.82 13.59 8.99
C PRO A 32 0.36 14.03 8.83
N ASN A 33 -0.56 13.17 9.26
CA ASN A 33 -1.99 13.45 9.42
C ASN A 33 -2.79 13.74 8.13
N CYS A 34 -2.75 12.84 7.15
CA CYS A 34 -3.91 12.60 6.28
C CYS A 34 -4.72 11.47 6.95
N GLY A 35 -5.94 11.76 7.38
CA GLY A 35 -6.78 10.91 8.22
C GLY A 35 -7.28 9.60 7.59
N ALA A 36 -6.37 8.75 7.11
CA ALA A 36 -6.67 7.36 6.84
C ALA A 36 -6.71 6.61 8.17
N SER A 37 -7.83 6.73 8.89
CA SER A 37 -8.14 5.84 9.99
C SER A 37 -8.01 4.41 9.48
N THR A 38 -7.12 3.61 10.07
CA THR A 38 -6.97 2.20 9.72
C THR A 38 -8.28 1.49 10.07
N VAL A 39 -9.10 1.21 9.07
CA VAL A 39 -10.39 0.54 9.26
C VAL A 39 -10.13 -0.95 9.47
N HIS A 40 -10.63 -1.48 10.58
CA HIS A 40 -10.58 -2.91 10.87
C HIS A 40 -11.95 -3.53 10.64
N LEU A 41 -12.02 -4.48 9.71
CA LEU A 41 -13.20 -5.27 9.43
C LEU A 41 -13.07 -6.65 10.09
N LYS A 42 -14.09 -7.07 10.85
CA LYS A 42 -14.23 -8.43 11.37
C LYS A 42 -15.41 -9.09 10.67
N VAL A 43 -15.17 -10.24 10.05
CA VAL A 43 -16.18 -11.01 9.32
C VAL A 43 -16.31 -12.38 9.97
N LEU A 44 -17.55 -12.80 10.24
CA LEU A 44 -17.83 -14.17 10.69
C LEU A 44 -17.91 -15.09 9.47
N ILE A 45 -17.15 -16.18 9.49
CA ILE A 45 -17.11 -17.16 8.42
C ILE A 45 -17.45 -18.53 9.00
N PRO A 46 -18.41 -19.28 8.42
CA PRO A 46 -18.67 -20.65 8.81
C PRO A 46 -17.41 -21.52 8.66
N SER A 47 -17.18 -22.44 9.59
CA SER A 47 -16.00 -23.32 9.58
C SER A 47 -15.84 -24.10 8.28
N ILE A 48 -16.96 -24.54 7.68
CA ILE A 48 -16.98 -25.25 6.39
C ILE A 48 -16.52 -24.38 5.21
N ALA A 49 -16.72 -23.06 5.28
CA ALA A 49 -16.36 -22.13 4.22
C ALA A 49 -14.92 -21.59 4.37
N ALA A 50 -14.32 -21.68 5.56
CA ALA A 50 -12.98 -21.15 5.82
C ALA A 50 -11.91 -21.72 4.88
N GLY A 51 -11.97 -23.03 4.57
CA GLY A 51 -11.05 -23.66 3.64
C GLY A 51 -11.13 -23.11 2.21
N ALA A 52 -12.34 -22.76 1.76
CA ALA A 52 -12.55 -22.16 0.44
C ALA A 52 -12.00 -20.73 0.37
N VAL A 53 -12.08 -19.96 1.45
CA VAL A 53 -11.53 -18.59 1.52
C VAL A 53 -10.00 -18.60 1.56
N ILE A 54 -9.39 -19.56 2.28
CA ILE A 54 -7.93 -19.70 2.34
C ILE A 54 -7.38 -20.19 0.99
N GLY A 55 -8.09 -21.14 0.35
CA GLY A 55 -7.63 -21.79 -0.86
C GLY A 55 -6.61 -22.89 -0.59
N LYS A 56 -6.18 -23.58 -1.66
CA LYS A 56 -5.10 -24.57 -1.58
C LYS A 56 -3.79 -23.84 -1.30
N ASP A 57 -3.02 -24.32 -0.33
CA ASP A 57 -1.74 -23.74 0.09
C ASP A 57 -1.78 -22.23 0.45
N GLY A 58 -2.97 -21.65 0.70
CA GLY A 58 -3.13 -20.23 0.98
C GLY A 58 -3.15 -19.31 -0.24
N GLU A 59 -3.21 -19.86 -1.46
CA GLU A 59 -3.17 -19.07 -2.71
C GLU A 59 -4.29 -18.01 -2.78
N ALA A 60 -5.52 -18.39 -2.38
CA ALA A 60 -6.67 -17.49 -2.49
C ALA A 60 -6.57 -16.32 -1.50
N ILE A 61 -6.15 -16.57 -0.25
CA ILE A 61 -6.00 -15.51 0.76
C ILE A 61 -4.82 -14.57 0.44
N GLU A 62 -3.75 -15.07 -0.16
CA GLU A 62 -2.64 -14.23 -0.64
C GLU A 62 -3.08 -13.33 -1.79
N ARG A 63 -3.82 -13.90 -2.74
CA ARG A 63 -4.41 -13.13 -3.85
C ARG A 63 -5.35 -12.04 -3.33
N ILE A 64 -6.23 -12.34 -2.38
CA ILE A 64 -7.13 -11.35 -1.77
C ILE A 64 -6.33 -10.22 -1.11
N GLN A 65 -5.25 -10.54 -0.38
CA GLN A 65 -4.39 -9.53 0.23
C GLN A 65 -3.69 -8.65 -0.82
N LYS A 66 -3.22 -9.25 -1.92
CA LYS A 66 -2.55 -8.54 -3.02
C LYS A 66 -3.51 -7.62 -3.77
N GLU A 67 -4.71 -8.11 -4.09
CA GLU A 67 -5.73 -7.35 -4.83
C GLU A 67 -6.35 -6.22 -3.98
N SER A 68 -6.61 -6.49 -2.70
CA SER A 68 -7.20 -5.50 -1.79
C SER A 68 -6.18 -4.53 -1.18
N GLY A 69 -4.90 -4.87 -1.18
CA GLY A 69 -3.87 -4.18 -0.40
C GLY A 69 -4.09 -4.24 1.11
N ALA A 70 -5.05 -5.05 1.58
CA ALA A 70 -5.42 -5.16 2.98
C ALA A 70 -4.70 -6.32 3.65
N LYS A 71 -4.45 -6.18 4.95
CA LYS A 71 -3.89 -7.26 5.77
C LYS A 71 -5.02 -8.17 6.25
N VAL A 72 -5.08 -9.38 5.70
CA VAL A 72 -6.09 -10.38 6.06
C VAL A 72 -5.49 -11.35 7.08
N LYS A 73 -6.24 -11.65 8.15
CA LYS A 73 -5.88 -12.66 9.15
C LYS A 73 -7.10 -13.50 9.48
N MET A 74 -6.89 -14.80 9.62
CA MET A 74 -7.91 -15.75 10.06
C MET A 74 -7.65 -16.17 11.50
N SER A 75 -8.73 -16.43 12.25
CA SER A 75 -8.68 -17.08 13.56
C SER A 75 -8.26 -18.55 13.41
N LYS A 76 -7.70 -19.15 14.47
CA LYS A 76 -7.39 -20.58 14.47
C LYS A 76 -8.69 -21.39 14.40
N ARG A 77 -8.57 -22.67 14.00
CA ARG A 77 -9.72 -23.59 13.86
C ARG A 77 -10.59 -23.70 15.12
N ASN A 78 -10.02 -23.48 16.30
CA ASN A 78 -10.73 -23.57 17.58
C ASN A 78 -10.93 -22.20 18.28
N ASP A 79 -10.61 -21.10 17.59
CA ASP A 79 -10.80 -19.73 18.09
C ASP A 79 -12.11 -19.18 17.51
N PHE A 80 -13.21 -19.51 18.16
CA PHE A 80 -14.54 -19.03 17.80
C PHE A 80 -14.79 -17.62 18.35
N TYR A 81 -15.61 -16.86 17.65
CA TYR A 81 -16.03 -15.56 18.14
C TYR A 81 -16.97 -15.75 19.33
N PRO A 82 -16.71 -15.17 20.51
CA PRO A 82 -17.54 -15.42 21.69
C PRO A 82 -19.00 -14.98 21.45
N GLY A 83 -19.95 -15.79 21.90
CA GLY A 83 -21.38 -15.53 21.69
C GLY A 83 -21.93 -15.99 20.34
N VAL A 84 -21.12 -16.66 19.50
CA VAL A 84 -21.64 -17.45 18.37
C VAL A 84 -21.94 -18.86 18.88
N PHE A 85 -23.18 -19.07 19.33
CA PHE A 85 -23.80 -20.33 19.80
C PHE A 85 -23.34 -20.88 21.16
#